data_AF-A0AAT9HU75-F1
#
_entry.id   AF-A0AAT9HU75-F1
#
_cell.length_a   1.000
_cell.length_b   1.000
_cell.length_c   1.000
_cell.angle_alpha   90.00
_cell.angle_beta   90.00
_cell.angle_gamma   90.00
#
_symmetry.space_group_name_H-M   'P 1'
#
loop_
_entity.id
_entity.type
_entity.pdbx_description
1 polymer ?
#
loop_
_entity_poly.entity_id
_entity_poly.type
_entity_poly.pdbx_seq_one_letter_code
_entity_poly.pdbx_strand_id
1 'polypeptide(L)'
;MGVSGGGFDVGDEEYARIVGRVLDEEIGRGEGANFVIRRTYEGEIPGFGRADALALFRRLLEGERGAYWTFLVHTGNEKGPEGPSSEGRGRETGGRTLIGASPEVHVRASGGTVVMNPISGTYRYPAEGPSPEHLLEFLADGKEIEELSMVVDEELKMMCTVGDMGGVVVGPRLKEMAHLAHTEYELRGRSSLDVREVLKETMFAATVTGSPVQNACRVIERHEMGGRRYYAGALALLGRDEGGAQTLDSPS
;
A
#
# COMPACT_ATOMS: atom_id res chain seq x y z
N MET A 1 -19.38 -19.66 -3.23
CA MET A 1 -19.11 -18.36 -3.86
C MET A 1 -18.29 -18.64 -5.11
N GLY A 2 -18.92 -18.58 -6.28
CA GLY A 2 -18.24 -18.73 -7.57
C GLY A 2 -17.88 -17.35 -8.10
N VAL A 3 -16.67 -17.21 -8.64
CA VAL A 3 -16.24 -16.03 -9.38
C VAL A 3 -16.39 -16.35 -10.86
N SER A 4 -17.05 -15.47 -11.62
CA SER A 4 -17.17 -15.56 -13.08
C SER A 4 -16.36 -14.46 -13.76
N GLY A 5 -15.86 -14.72 -14.97
CA GLY A 5 -15.14 -13.70 -15.76
C GLY A 5 -13.81 -13.26 -15.15
N GLY A 6 -13.16 -14.12 -14.36
CA GLY A 6 -11.90 -13.80 -13.68
C GLY A 6 -10.74 -13.61 -14.67
N GLY A 7 -10.08 -12.44 -14.63
CA GLY A 7 -8.93 -12.15 -15.48
C GLY A 7 -8.23 -10.84 -15.10
N PHE A 8 -6.99 -10.67 -15.56
CA PHE A 8 -6.31 -9.38 -15.45
C PHE A 8 -6.80 -8.42 -16.55
N ASP A 9 -6.98 -7.16 -16.20
CA ASP A 9 -7.27 -6.06 -17.14
C ASP A 9 -6.15 -5.88 -18.18
N VAL A 10 -4.90 -6.12 -17.75
CA VAL A 10 -3.70 -6.14 -18.58
C VAL A 10 -3.07 -7.53 -18.53
N GLY A 11 -3.06 -8.20 -19.69
CA GLY A 11 -2.47 -9.55 -19.85
C GLY A 11 -0.96 -9.56 -19.62
N ASP A 12 -0.40 -10.72 -19.30
CA ASP A 12 1.01 -10.88 -18.91
C ASP A 12 2.01 -10.31 -19.94
N GLU A 13 1.80 -10.57 -21.23
CA GLU A 13 2.66 -10.06 -22.31
C GLU A 13 2.61 -8.53 -22.45
N GLU A 14 1.43 -7.94 -22.23
CA GLU A 14 1.28 -6.48 -22.26
C GLU A 14 1.88 -5.84 -21.02
N TYR A 15 1.67 -6.44 -19.85
CA TYR A 15 2.26 -5.98 -18.61
C TYR A 15 3.79 -6.04 -18.65
N ALA A 16 4.37 -7.12 -19.20
CA ALA A 16 5.80 -7.22 -19.41
C ALA A 16 6.34 -6.13 -20.35
N ARG A 17 5.60 -5.79 -21.41
CA ARG A 17 5.94 -4.66 -22.31
C ARG A 17 5.87 -3.31 -21.60
N ILE A 18 4.90 -3.10 -20.70
CA ILE A 18 4.81 -1.88 -19.88
C ILE A 18 6.03 -1.79 -18.95
N VAL A 19 6.36 -2.87 -18.24
CA VAL A 19 7.54 -2.92 -17.35
C VAL A 19 8.82 -2.62 -18.13
N GLY A 20 9.01 -3.22 -19.32
CA GLY A 20 10.15 -2.94 -20.18
C GLY A 20 10.26 -1.45 -20.56
N ARG A 21 9.14 -0.82 -20.94
CA ARG A 21 9.13 0.62 -21.23
C ARG A 21 9.47 1.47 -20.01
N VAL A 22 8.97 1.13 -18.82
CA VAL A 22 9.30 1.87 -17.59
C VAL A 22 10.79 1.75 -17.28
N LEU A 23 11.38 0.57 -17.46
CA LEU A 23 12.82 0.37 -17.27
C LEU A 23 13.64 1.20 -18.28
N ASP A 24 13.30 1.14 -19.56
CA ASP A 24 14.09 1.77 -20.62
C ASP A 24 13.86 3.29 -20.75
N GLU A 25 12.62 3.73 -20.64
CA GLU A 25 12.20 5.10 -20.94
C GLU A 25 12.14 6.00 -19.71
N GLU A 26 11.93 5.42 -18.52
CA GLU A 26 11.81 6.20 -17.28
C GLU A 26 13.09 6.05 -16.44
N ILE A 27 13.38 4.83 -15.95
CA ILE A 27 14.57 4.58 -15.11
C ILE A 27 15.85 4.81 -15.91
N GLY A 28 15.95 4.24 -17.11
CA GLY A 28 17.10 4.38 -18.01
C GLY A 28 17.39 5.82 -18.46
N ARG A 29 16.43 6.73 -18.30
CA ARG A 29 16.58 8.16 -18.60
C ARG A 29 16.74 9.05 -17.36
N GLY A 30 16.77 8.44 -16.16
CA GLY A 30 16.96 9.16 -14.89
C GLY A 30 15.71 9.86 -14.37
N GLU A 31 14.51 9.44 -14.79
CA GLU A 31 13.24 9.97 -14.27
C GLU A 31 13.04 9.58 -12.79
N GLY A 32 13.61 8.46 -12.34
CA GLY A 32 13.54 8.01 -10.96
C GLY A 32 14.26 6.68 -10.77
N ALA A 33 14.30 6.23 -9.52
CA ALA A 33 15.01 5.01 -9.15
C ALA A 33 14.11 3.76 -9.26
N ASN A 34 12.84 3.90 -8.88
CA ASN A 34 11.86 2.82 -8.87
C ASN A 34 10.44 3.36 -9.08
N PHE A 35 9.60 2.55 -9.73
CA PHE A 35 8.20 2.87 -10.00
C PHE A 35 7.34 1.62 -9.84
N VAL A 36 6.12 1.80 -9.32
CA VAL A 36 5.13 0.73 -9.17
C VAL A 36 4.04 0.95 -10.19
N ILE A 37 3.79 -0.04 -11.05
CA ILE A 37 2.71 -0.01 -12.04
C ILE A 37 1.64 -1.02 -11.64
N ARG A 38 0.38 -0.57 -11.58
CA ARG A 38 -0.77 -1.42 -11.26
C ARG A 38 -1.21 -2.23 -12.48
N ARG A 39 -1.63 -3.47 -12.22
CA ARG A 39 -2.68 -4.16 -12.99
C ARG A 39 -3.75 -4.69 -12.06
N THR A 40 -4.96 -4.90 -12.55
CA THR A 40 -6.11 -5.29 -11.75
C THR A 40 -6.62 -6.66 -12.18
N TYR A 41 -6.75 -7.58 -11.22
CA TYR A 41 -7.54 -8.79 -11.42
C TYR A 41 -9.01 -8.44 -11.19
N GLU A 42 -9.82 -8.62 -12.22
CA GLU A 42 -11.26 -8.37 -12.19
C GLU A 42 -12.02 -9.69 -12.26
N GLY A 43 -13.17 -9.74 -11.60
CA GLY A 43 -14.06 -10.89 -11.61
C GLY A 43 -15.40 -10.51 -10.99
N GLU A 44 -16.45 -11.18 -11.40
CA GLU A 44 -17.80 -10.93 -10.94
C GLU A 44 -18.23 -12.00 -9.94
N ILE A 45 -18.87 -11.56 -8.85
CA ILE A 45 -19.57 -12.44 -7.92
C ILE A 45 -21.06 -12.10 -8.02
N PRO A 46 -21.85 -12.89 -8.77
CA PRO A 46 -23.28 -12.65 -8.91
C PRO A 46 -23.98 -12.67 -7.55
N GLY A 47 -24.76 -11.62 -7.28
CA GLY A 47 -25.50 -11.49 -6.02
C GLY A 47 -24.64 -11.21 -4.79
N PHE A 48 -23.41 -10.69 -4.96
CA PHE A 48 -22.52 -10.35 -3.85
C PHE A 48 -23.22 -9.53 -2.76
N GLY A 49 -23.25 -10.07 -1.55
CA GLY A 49 -23.88 -9.44 -0.39
C GLY A 49 -22.98 -9.37 0.83
N ARG A 50 -23.55 -8.89 1.94
CA ARG A 50 -22.86 -8.77 3.23
C ARG A 50 -22.34 -10.11 3.74
N ALA A 51 -23.08 -11.19 3.54
CA ALA A 51 -22.67 -12.53 3.96
C ALA A 51 -21.42 -13.00 3.21
N ASP A 52 -21.32 -12.73 1.91
CA ASP A 52 -20.14 -13.06 1.11
C ASP A 52 -18.93 -12.24 1.52
N ALA A 53 -19.12 -10.94 1.78
CA ALA A 53 -18.07 -10.06 2.28
C ALA A 53 -17.51 -10.58 3.63
N LEU A 54 -18.38 -10.92 4.58
CA LEU A 54 -17.97 -11.50 5.87
C LEU A 54 -17.30 -12.87 5.71
N ALA A 55 -17.75 -13.69 4.76
CA ALA A 55 -17.11 -14.97 4.47
C ALA A 55 -15.70 -14.80 3.89
N LEU A 56 -15.47 -13.82 3.00
CA LEU A 56 -14.14 -13.48 2.51
C LEU A 56 -13.25 -12.94 3.64
N PHE A 57 -13.76 -12.02 4.45
CA PHE A 57 -13.03 -11.47 5.58
C PHE A 57 -12.63 -12.55 6.59
N ARG A 58 -13.53 -13.48 6.91
CA ARG A 58 -13.22 -14.64 7.76
C ARG A 58 -12.07 -15.47 7.19
N ARG A 59 -12.07 -15.75 5.88
CA ARG A 59 -10.98 -16.51 5.24
C ARG A 59 -9.65 -15.79 5.34
N LEU A 60 -9.63 -14.45 5.22
CA LEU A 60 -8.39 -13.68 5.42
C LEU A 60 -7.90 -13.79 6.86
N LEU A 61 -8.80 -13.68 7.86
CA LEU A 61 -8.43 -13.84 9.27
C LEU A 61 -7.89 -15.24 9.60
N GLU A 62 -8.40 -16.28 8.95
CA GLU A 62 -7.97 -17.67 9.18
C GLU A 62 -6.72 -18.04 8.36
N GLY A 63 -6.55 -17.46 7.18
CA GLY A 63 -5.55 -17.86 6.19
C GLY A 63 -4.32 -16.97 6.10
N GLU A 64 -4.45 -15.67 6.33
CA GLU A 64 -3.32 -14.72 6.23
C GLU A 64 -2.64 -14.54 7.58
N ARG A 65 -1.31 -14.41 7.56
CA ARG A 65 -0.49 -14.18 8.76
C ARG A 65 0.42 -12.99 8.51
N GLY A 66 0.78 -12.27 9.58
CA GLY A 66 1.70 -11.13 9.47
C GLY A 66 1.10 -9.86 8.86
N ALA A 67 -0.18 -9.87 8.46
CA ALA A 67 -0.88 -8.66 8.07
C ALA A 67 -0.90 -7.64 9.22
N TYR A 68 -0.64 -6.38 8.91
CA TYR A 68 -0.81 -5.28 9.83
C TYR A 68 -2.29 -5.07 10.15
N TRP A 69 -3.09 -4.87 9.11
CA TRP A 69 -4.55 -4.80 9.21
C TRP A 69 -5.16 -5.86 8.31
N THR A 70 -6.07 -6.66 8.88
CA THR A 70 -7.08 -7.37 8.10
C THR A 70 -8.38 -6.59 8.25
N PHE A 71 -8.98 -6.15 7.14
CA PHE A 71 -10.12 -5.24 7.18
C PHE A 71 -11.27 -5.66 6.26
N LEU A 72 -12.47 -5.23 6.64
CA LEU A 72 -13.67 -5.16 5.82
C LEU A 72 -14.31 -3.80 6.06
N VAL A 73 -14.33 -2.95 5.04
CA VAL A 73 -14.94 -1.62 5.09
C VAL A 73 -16.09 -1.58 4.11
N HIS A 74 -17.30 -1.30 4.59
CA HIS A 74 -18.48 -1.09 3.74
C HIS A 74 -18.93 0.36 3.88
N THR A 75 -18.92 1.12 2.78
CA THR A 75 -19.19 2.57 2.81
C THR A 75 -20.68 2.92 2.78
N GLY A 76 -21.57 1.92 2.77
CA GLY A 76 -23.03 2.12 2.68
C GLY A 76 -23.50 2.66 1.32
N ASN A 77 -24.82 2.67 1.11
CA ASN A 77 -25.47 3.17 -0.12
C ASN A 77 -25.96 4.63 0.05
N GLU A 78 -25.27 5.44 0.84
CA GLU A 78 -25.72 6.82 1.05
C GLU A 78 -25.27 7.70 -0.13
N LYS A 79 -26.20 8.52 -0.62
CA LYS A 79 -25.86 9.66 -1.47
C LYS A 79 -24.79 10.46 -0.70
N GLY A 80 -23.58 10.55 -1.25
CA GLY A 80 -22.55 11.41 -0.68
C GLY A 80 -23.10 12.84 -0.47
N PRO A 81 -22.50 13.64 0.42
CA PRO A 81 -22.89 15.04 0.54
C PRO A 81 -22.87 15.66 -0.86
N GLU A 82 -23.94 16.36 -1.23
CA GLU A 82 -24.06 17.07 -2.51
C GLU A 82 -22.91 18.09 -2.59
N GLY A 83 -21.76 17.66 -3.12
CA GLY A 83 -20.73 18.57 -3.59
C GLY A 83 -21.33 19.40 -4.71
N PRO A 84 -20.94 20.68 -4.85
CA PRO A 84 -21.54 21.56 -5.84
C PRO A 84 -21.38 20.93 -7.23
N SER A 85 -22.50 20.51 -7.80
CA SER A 85 -22.56 19.87 -9.11
C SER A 85 -22.33 20.93 -10.18
N SER A 86 -21.11 21.05 -10.67
CA SER A 86 -20.89 21.51 -12.04
C SER A 86 -20.94 20.26 -12.93
N GLU A 87 -22.02 20.15 -13.71
CA GLU A 87 -22.25 19.19 -14.80
C GLU A 87 -22.81 17.79 -14.42
N GLY A 88 -24.14 17.73 -14.26
CA GLY A 88 -24.99 17.01 -15.22
C GLY A 88 -24.88 15.49 -15.43
N ARG A 89 -24.16 14.72 -14.62
CA ARG A 89 -24.33 13.25 -14.55
C ARG A 89 -24.28 12.77 -13.10
N GLY A 90 -25.45 12.61 -12.48
CA GLY A 90 -25.58 11.88 -11.24
C GLY A 90 -25.14 10.42 -11.44
N ARG A 91 -23.91 10.09 -11.03
CA ARG A 91 -23.46 8.70 -10.96
C ARG A 91 -24.07 8.14 -9.67
N GLU A 92 -25.03 7.24 -9.79
CA GLU A 92 -25.43 6.38 -8.66
C GLU A 92 -24.20 5.56 -8.24
N THR A 93 -23.40 6.09 -7.32
CA THR A 93 -22.39 5.29 -6.63
C THR A 93 -23.12 4.46 -5.60
N GLY A 94 -23.52 3.24 -5.97
CA GLY A 94 -23.78 2.20 -4.99
C GLY A 94 -22.60 2.08 -4.02
N GLY A 95 -22.89 1.62 -2.80
CA GLY A 95 -21.88 1.45 -1.76
C GLY A 95 -20.74 0.55 -2.19
N ARG A 96 -19.54 0.82 -1.66
CA ARG A 96 -18.34 0.03 -1.94
C ARG A 96 -18.03 -0.84 -0.74
N THR A 97 -17.47 -2.02 -1.02
CA THR A 97 -16.95 -2.92 -0.01
C THR A 97 -15.47 -3.15 -0.31
N LEU A 98 -14.60 -2.77 0.62
CA LEU A 98 -13.16 -2.99 0.56
C LEU A 98 -12.83 -4.11 1.55
N ILE A 99 -12.12 -5.14 1.09
CA ILE A 99 -11.73 -6.29 1.91
C ILE A 99 -10.27 -6.56 1.59
N GLY A 100 -9.42 -6.66 2.61
CA GLY A 100 -7.99 -6.86 2.40
C GLY A 100 -7.23 -7.23 3.67
N ALA A 101 -5.98 -7.63 3.47
CA ALA A 101 -5.01 -7.92 4.50
C ALA A 101 -3.70 -7.22 4.13
N SER A 102 -3.52 -5.98 4.60
CA SER A 102 -2.34 -5.16 4.29
C SER A 102 -1.21 -5.51 5.26
N PRO A 103 0.00 -5.82 4.78
CA PRO A 103 1.16 -6.05 5.64
C PRO A 103 1.79 -4.77 6.15
N GLU A 104 1.55 -3.63 5.52
CA GLU A 104 2.36 -2.43 5.67
C GLU A 104 1.64 -1.36 6.49
N VAL A 105 2.37 -0.72 7.39
CA VAL A 105 1.91 0.49 8.07
C VAL A 105 2.22 1.67 7.16
N HIS A 106 1.18 2.30 6.60
CA HIS A 106 1.34 3.56 5.88
C HIS A 106 1.87 4.64 6.83
N VAL A 107 1.12 4.90 7.90
CA VAL A 107 1.55 5.80 8.98
C VAL A 107 0.74 5.54 10.26
N ARG A 108 1.42 5.61 11.41
CA ARG A 108 0.79 5.67 12.73
C ARG A 108 1.27 6.90 13.47
N ALA A 109 0.36 7.60 14.16
CA ALA A 109 0.73 8.66 15.09
C ALA A 109 0.05 8.47 16.45
N SER A 110 0.82 8.52 17.53
CA SER A 110 0.29 8.48 18.90
C SER A 110 1.31 9.06 19.88
N GLY A 111 0.84 9.83 20.88
CA GLY A 111 1.71 10.42 21.91
C GLY A 111 2.81 11.34 21.34
N GLY A 112 2.57 11.97 20.19
CA GLY A 112 3.55 12.79 19.46
C GLY A 112 4.66 12.00 18.75
N THR A 113 4.52 10.68 18.62
CA THR A 113 5.42 9.82 17.83
C THR A 113 4.72 9.42 16.54
N VAL A 114 5.37 9.66 15.40
CA VAL A 114 4.97 9.18 14.06
C VAL A 114 5.82 7.98 13.69
N VAL A 115 5.20 6.94 13.11
CA VAL A 115 5.85 5.71 12.67
C VAL A 115 5.44 5.41 11.24
N MET A 116 6.42 5.09 10.40
CA MET A 116 6.24 4.56 9.04
C MET A 116 7.03 3.25 8.92
N ASN A 117 6.63 2.37 8.02
CA ASN A 117 7.22 1.04 7.90
C ASN A 117 7.46 0.71 6.43
N PRO A 118 8.53 1.25 5.82
CA PRO A 118 8.88 0.92 4.44
C PRO A 118 9.15 -0.58 4.33
N ILE A 119 8.42 -1.24 3.43
CA ILE A 119 8.54 -2.66 3.11
C ILE A 119 8.93 -2.79 1.64
N SER A 120 9.99 -3.54 1.35
CA SER A 120 10.34 -3.91 -0.02
C SER A 120 11.11 -5.23 -0.02
N GLY A 121 11.37 -5.77 -1.20
CA GLY A 121 11.97 -7.09 -1.38
C GLY A 121 11.00 -8.22 -1.02
N THR A 122 10.98 -9.29 -1.82
CA THR A 122 10.00 -10.37 -1.64
C THR A 122 10.62 -11.75 -1.76
N TYR A 123 10.70 -12.47 -0.65
CA TYR A 123 11.02 -13.89 -0.64
C TYR A 123 9.73 -14.73 -0.72
N ARG A 124 9.45 -15.29 -1.90
CA ARG A 124 8.30 -16.20 -2.08
C ARG A 124 8.63 -17.57 -1.53
N TYR A 125 7.76 -18.13 -0.68
CA TYR A 125 7.97 -19.45 -0.13
C TYR A 125 7.78 -20.53 -1.21
N PRO A 126 8.73 -21.47 -1.35
CA PRO A 126 8.53 -22.69 -2.14
C PRO A 126 7.35 -23.51 -1.64
N ALA A 127 6.87 -24.46 -2.45
CA ALA A 127 5.75 -25.32 -2.08
C ALA A 127 6.06 -26.20 -0.86
N GLU A 128 7.33 -26.58 -0.69
CA GLU A 128 7.90 -27.29 0.44
C GLU A 128 8.11 -26.44 1.70
N GLY A 129 7.91 -25.12 1.59
CA GLY A 129 8.12 -24.15 2.67
C GLY A 129 9.48 -23.44 2.60
N PRO A 130 9.70 -22.42 3.44
CA PRO A 130 10.94 -21.66 3.45
C PRO A 130 12.11 -22.48 4.02
N SER A 131 13.29 -22.39 3.39
CA SER A 131 14.55 -22.92 3.93
C SER A 131 15.48 -21.79 4.40
N PRO A 132 16.35 -22.03 5.42
CA PRO A 132 17.36 -21.06 5.82
C PRO A 132 18.34 -20.70 4.69
N GLU A 133 18.65 -21.64 3.81
CA GLU A 133 19.58 -21.46 2.69
C GLU A 133 19.03 -20.43 1.69
N HIS A 134 17.81 -20.64 1.19
CA HIS A 134 17.17 -19.71 0.25
C HIS A 134 16.86 -18.35 0.92
N LEU A 135 16.55 -18.34 2.21
CA LEU A 135 16.36 -17.10 2.95
C LEU A 135 17.67 -16.30 3.02
N LEU A 136 18.80 -16.95 3.29
CA LEU A 136 20.11 -16.28 3.33
C LEU A 136 20.53 -15.78 1.94
N GLU A 137 20.21 -16.52 0.87
CA GLU A 137 20.41 -16.06 -0.50
C GLU A 137 19.61 -14.79 -0.80
N PHE A 138 18.32 -14.78 -0.45
CA PHE A 138 17.46 -13.59 -0.57
C PHE A 138 18.00 -12.40 0.23
N LEU A 139 18.40 -12.61 1.49
CA LEU A 139 18.95 -11.55 2.35
C LEU A 139 20.30 -11.02 1.87
N ALA A 140 20.99 -11.76 0.99
CA ALA A 140 22.26 -11.36 0.39
C ALA A 140 22.11 -10.84 -1.05
N ASP A 141 20.90 -10.86 -1.62
CA ASP A 141 20.65 -10.35 -2.97
C ASP A 141 20.78 -8.82 -3.00
N GLY A 142 21.80 -8.35 -3.71
CA GLY A 142 22.09 -6.93 -3.86
C GLY A 142 20.92 -6.15 -4.45
N LYS A 143 20.14 -6.76 -5.36
CA LYS A 143 18.95 -6.13 -5.95
C LYS A 143 17.89 -5.87 -4.89
N GLU A 144 17.58 -6.87 -4.06
CA GLU A 144 16.53 -6.76 -3.03
C GLU A 144 16.94 -5.80 -1.91
N ILE A 145 18.24 -5.77 -1.56
CA ILE A 145 18.82 -4.79 -0.60
C ILE A 145 18.72 -3.37 -1.15
N GLU A 146 19.06 -3.16 -2.43
CA GLU A 146 18.97 -1.87 -3.10
C GLU A 146 17.53 -1.38 -3.20
N GLU A 147 16.58 -2.25 -3.58
CA GLU A 147 15.16 -1.92 -3.63
C GLU A 147 14.62 -1.46 -2.26
N LEU A 148 15.00 -2.15 -1.17
CA LEU A 148 14.61 -1.71 0.18
C LEU A 148 15.25 -0.37 0.55
N SER A 149 16.54 -0.20 0.28
CA SER A 149 17.27 1.04 0.62
C SER A 149 16.69 2.25 -0.10
N MET A 150 16.31 2.12 -1.38
CA MET A 150 15.68 3.20 -2.16
C MET A 150 14.36 3.66 -1.54
N VAL A 151 13.52 2.71 -1.12
CA VAL A 151 12.23 3.02 -0.47
C VAL A 151 12.44 3.67 0.89
N VAL A 152 13.39 3.17 1.69
CA VAL A 152 13.75 3.74 2.99
C VAL A 152 14.19 5.19 2.83
N ASP A 153 15.04 5.49 1.84
CA ASP A 153 15.50 6.86 1.57
C ASP A 153 14.36 7.79 1.16
N GLU A 154 13.38 7.31 0.39
CA GLU A 154 12.21 8.12 0.01
C GLU A 154 11.29 8.37 1.21
N GLU A 155 11.00 7.35 2.02
CA GLU A 155 10.17 7.51 3.21
C GLU A 155 10.86 8.29 4.32
N LEU A 156 12.20 8.30 4.38
CA LEU A 156 12.95 9.19 5.23
C LEU A 156 12.71 10.67 4.88
N LYS A 157 12.53 11.01 3.60
CA LYS A 157 12.18 12.38 3.20
C LYS A 157 10.79 12.76 3.72
N MET A 158 9.82 11.84 3.62
CA MET A 158 8.48 12.04 4.21
C MET A 158 8.57 12.20 5.73
N MET A 159 9.34 11.34 6.41
CA MET A 159 9.57 11.43 7.85
C MET A 159 10.24 12.74 8.24
N CYS A 160 11.15 13.29 7.44
CA CYS A 160 11.74 14.62 7.70
C CYS A 160 10.71 15.75 7.56
N THR A 161 9.71 15.61 6.69
CA THR A 161 8.63 16.58 6.54
C THR A 161 7.69 16.56 7.75
N VAL A 162 7.35 15.37 8.27
CA VAL A 162 6.39 15.25 9.38
C VAL A 162 7.03 15.20 10.77
N GLY A 163 8.29 14.80 10.87
CA GLY A 163 9.06 14.65 12.10
C GLY A 163 9.91 15.87 12.40
N ASP A 164 9.37 16.84 13.13
CA ASP A 164 10.01 18.12 13.43
C ASP A 164 11.08 18.07 14.53
N MET A 165 11.18 16.94 15.24
CA MET A 165 12.01 16.79 16.45
C MET A 165 12.95 15.58 16.36
N GLY A 166 13.41 15.27 15.16
CA GLY A 166 14.34 14.18 14.86
C GLY A 166 13.65 12.83 14.63
N GLY A 167 14.42 11.87 14.10
CA GLY A 167 13.93 10.54 13.80
C GLY A 167 15.02 9.47 13.91
N VAL A 168 14.58 8.22 13.96
CA VAL A 168 15.43 7.02 14.02
C VAL A 168 14.98 6.00 13.00
N VAL A 169 15.96 5.27 12.47
CA VAL A 169 15.75 4.13 11.57
C VAL A 169 16.05 2.86 12.37
N VAL A 170 15.11 1.92 12.40
CA VAL A 170 15.25 0.66 13.14
C VAL A 170 15.04 -0.50 12.17
N GLY A 171 16.03 -1.40 12.06
CA GLY A 171 15.97 -2.54 11.15
C GLY A 171 17.33 -2.87 10.54
N PRO A 172 17.36 -3.70 9.47
CA PRO A 172 16.18 -4.29 8.83
C PRO A 172 15.57 -5.41 9.69
N ARG A 173 14.32 -5.78 9.41
CA ARG A 173 13.62 -6.94 10.00
C ARG A 173 13.01 -7.78 8.90
N LEU A 174 12.79 -9.06 9.19
CA LEU A 174 12.03 -9.96 8.32
C LEU A 174 10.57 -9.96 8.75
N LYS A 175 9.67 -9.69 7.81
CA LYS A 175 8.23 -9.75 7.99
C LYS A 175 7.67 -11.00 7.31
N GLU A 176 7.42 -12.03 8.11
CA GLU A 176 6.90 -13.31 7.64
C GLU A 176 5.37 -13.26 7.44
N MET A 177 4.90 -13.68 6.27
CA MET A 177 3.49 -13.81 5.90
C MET A 177 3.13 -15.25 5.56
N ALA A 178 1.89 -15.52 5.14
CA ALA A 178 1.46 -16.90 4.88
C ALA A 178 2.22 -17.59 3.73
N HIS A 179 2.59 -16.84 2.68
CA HIS A 179 3.15 -17.37 1.44
C HIS A 179 4.49 -16.74 1.03
N LEU A 180 4.96 -15.75 1.78
CA LEU A 180 6.16 -14.99 1.46
C LEU A 180 6.69 -14.28 2.70
N ALA A 181 7.90 -13.75 2.62
CA ALA A 181 8.42 -12.79 3.58
C ALA A 181 8.92 -11.53 2.88
N HIS A 182 8.88 -10.42 3.58
CA HIS A 182 9.47 -9.14 3.16
C HIS A 182 10.60 -8.71 4.09
N THR A 183 11.50 -7.87 3.60
CA THR A 183 12.39 -7.09 4.45
C THR A 183 11.78 -5.72 4.70
N GLU A 184 11.93 -5.23 5.93
CA GLU A 184 11.33 -3.96 6.34
C GLU A 184 12.24 -3.17 7.26
N TYR A 185 12.06 -1.84 7.24
CA TYR A 185 12.55 -0.95 8.27
C TYR A 185 11.36 -0.29 8.99
N GLU A 186 11.63 0.23 10.18
CA GLU A 186 10.73 1.09 10.90
C GLU A 186 11.37 2.47 11.04
N LEU A 187 10.67 3.49 10.55
CA LEU A 187 11.04 4.88 10.70
C LEU A 187 10.21 5.46 11.84
N ARG A 188 10.85 6.08 12.83
CA ARG A 188 10.15 6.76 13.93
C ARG A 188 10.60 8.20 14.03
N GLY A 189 9.65 9.12 14.10
CA GLY A 189 9.90 10.54 14.32
C GLY A 189 9.04 11.10 15.44
N ARG A 190 9.46 12.23 15.99
CA ARG A 190 8.63 13.04 16.89
C ARG A 190 7.97 14.15 16.08
N SER A 191 6.67 14.39 16.29
CA SER A 191 5.89 15.37 15.55
C SER A 191 4.96 16.16 16.47
N SER A 192 4.88 17.47 16.25
CA SER A 192 3.85 18.34 16.82
C SER A 192 2.66 18.57 15.89
N LEU A 193 2.69 18.00 14.67
CA LEU A 193 1.65 18.22 13.67
C LEU A 193 0.32 17.58 14.05
N ASP A 194 -0.76 18.16 13.52
CA ASP A 194 -2.05 17.51 13.54
C ASP A 194 -1.99 16.21 12.73
N VAL A 195 -2.57 15.13 13.28
CA VAL A 195 -2.55 13.81 12.63
C VAL A 195 -3.17 13.81 11.22
N ARG A 196 -4.04 14.76 10.89
CA ARG A 196 -4.58 14.94 9.53
C ARG A 196 -3.53 15.49 8.56
N GLU A 197 -2.67 16.39 9.04
CA GLU A 197 -1.53 16.88 8.24
C GLU A 197 -0.48 15.77 8.11
N VAL A 198 -0.21 15.00 9.16
CA VAL A 198 0.68 13.82 9.06
C VAL A 198 0.21 12.87 7.96
N LEU A 199 -1.08 12.52 7.93
CA LEU A 199 -1.65 11.68 6.88
C LEU A 199 -1.51 12.33 5.50
N LYS A 200 -1.88 13.61 5.35
CA LYS A 200 -1.82 14.32 4.07
C LYS A 200 -0.40 14.42 3.50
N GLU A 201 0.59 14.73 4.32
CA GLU A 201 1.98 14.91 3.89
C GLU A 201 2.71 13.58 3.63
N THR A 202 2.20 12.46 4.15
CA THR A 202 2.74 11.12 3.90
C THR A 202 2.06 10.41 2.73
N MET A 203 0.93 10.93 2.23
CA MET A 203 0.22 10.33 1.10
C MET A 203 0.98 10.54 -0.23
N PHE A 204 1.35 9.49 -0.97
CA PHE A 204 1.22 8.06 -0.68
C PHE A 204 2.59 7.41 -0.51
N ALA A 205 2.63 6.25 0.16
CA ALA A 205 3.88 5.54 0.43
C ALA A 205 4.66 5.26 -0.87
N ALA A 206 5.98 5.39 -0.79
CA ALA A 206 6.87 5.17 -1.93
C ALA A 206 6.87 3.70 -2.39
N THR A 207 6.59 2.77 -1.46
CA THR A 207 6.41 1.33 -1.68
C THR A 207 5.35 0.97 -2.70
N VAL A 208 4.33 1.82 -2.87
CA VAL A 208 3.20 1.59 -3.77
C VAL A 208 3.12 2.61 -4.91
N THR A 209 4.03 3.58 -4.94
CA THR A 209 4.10 4.62 -5.99
C THR A 209 5.43 4.59 -6.73
N GLY A 210 6.52 4.96 -6.05
CA GLY A 210 7.88 5.02 -6.56
C GLY A 210 8.67 6.20 -6.00
N SER A 211 9.91 6.37 -6.45
CA SER A 211 10.78 7.48 -6.06
C SER A 211 11.41 8.18 -7.28
N PRO A 212 11.43 9.53 -7.31
CA PRO A 212 10.76 10.46 -6.39
C PRO A 212 9.23 10.44 -6.55
N VAL A 213 8.46 10.59 -5.46
CA VAL A 213 6.99 10.40 -5.48
C VAL A 213 6.27 11.25 -6.54
N GLN A 214 6.63 12.54 -6.64
CA GLN A 214 5.99 13.43 -7.62
C GLN A 214 6.19 12.96 -9.06
N ASN A 215 7.37 12.40 -9.37
CA ASN A 215 7.62 11.88 -10.71
C ASN A 215 7.00 10.50 -10.90
N ALA A 216 6.99 9.66 -9.86
CA ALA A 216 6.30 8.38 -9.88
C ALA A 216 4.82 8.54 -10.23
N CYS A 217 4.13 9.55 -9.67
CA CYS A 217 2.76 9.87 -10.05
C CYS A 217 2.59 10.20 -11.55
N ARG A 218 3.56 10.92 -12.15
CA ARG A 218 3.55 11.23 -13.59
C ARG A 218 3.84 10.00 -14.45
N VAL A 219 4.73 9.11 -14.01
CA VAL A 219 5.00 7.82 -14.68
C VAL A 219 3.76 6.94 -14.64
N ILE A 220 3.12 6.82 -13.46
CA ILE A 220 1.86 6.09 -13.30
C ILE A 220 0.79 6.60 -14.27
N GLU A 221 0.62 7.93 -14.38
CA GLU A 221 -0.35 8.53 -15.31
C GLU A 221 -0.05 8.20 -16.78
N ARG A 222 1.23 8.05 -17.17
CA ARG A 222 1.63 7.69 -18.53
C ARG A 222 1.40 6.21 -18.87
N HIS A 223 1.57 5.31 -17.89
CA HIS A 223 1.67 3.87 -18.15
C HIS A 223 0.48 3.05 -17.63
N GLU A 224 -0.37 3.60 -16.75
CA GLU A 224 -1.58 2.91 -16.28
C GLU A 224 -2.84 3.29 -17.04
N MET A 225 -3.66 2.28 -17.34
CA MET A 225 -5.01 2.49 -17.87
C MET A 225 -5.98 2.76 -16.71
N GLY A 226 -6.44 4.01 -16.62
CA GLY A 226 -7.46 4.43 -15.64
C GLY A 226 -6.94 4.62 -14.22
N GLY A 227 -7.71 5.36 -13.41
CA GLY A 227 -7.29 5.72 -12.05
C GLY A 227 -7.29 4.55 -11.06
N ARG A 228 -6.36 4.60 -10.09
CA ARG A 228 -6.17 3.58 -9.04
C ARG A 228 -7.31 3.47 -8.02
N ARG A 229 -8.21 4.47 -7.96
CA ARG A 229 -9.28 4.56 -6.97
C ARG A 229 -8.72 4.50 -5.54
N TYR A 230 -8.85 3.36 -4.85
CA TYR A 230 -8.32 3.15 -3.49
C TYR A 230 -7.04 2.31 -3.45
N TYR A 231 -6.61 1.72 -4.58
CA TYR A 231 -5.33 1.02 -4.66
C TYR A 231 -4.18 2.01 -4.47
N ALA A 232 -3.15 1.61 -3.71
CA ALA A 232 -2.07 2.49 -3.24
C ALA A 232 -2.58 3.68 -2.39
N GLY A 233 -3.80 3.56 -1.86
CA GLY A 233 -4.46 4.56 -1.03
C GLY A 233 -4.07 4.42 0.45
N ALA A 234 -4.97 4.86 1.32
CA ALA A 234 -4.87 4.66 2.76
C ALA A 234 -6.27 4.44 3.34
N LEU A 235 -6.39 3.53 4.30
CA LEU A 235 -7.51 3.50 5.25
C LEU A 235 -6.99 4.12 6.54
N ALA A 236 -7.64 5.16 7.05
CA ALA A 236 -7.16 5.84 8.26
C ALA A 236 -8.20 5.80 9.38
N LEU A 237 -7.81 5.28 10.54
CA LEU A 237 -8.54 5.45 11.79
C LEU A 237 -7.96 6.64 12.55
N LEU A 238 -8.72 7.74 12.55
CA LEU A 238 -8.41 8.94 13.30
C LEU A 238 -9.19 8.96 14.61
N GLY A 239 -8.51 9.28 15.72
CA GLY A 239 -9.14 9.27 17.03
C GLY A 239 -8.45 10.15 18.06
N ARG A 240 -8.81 9.91 19.32
CA ARG A 240 -8.12 10.45 20.49
C ARG A 240 -7.92 9.34 21.51
N ASP A 241 -6.81 9.37 22.23
CA ASP A 241 -6.58 8.48 23.36
C ASP A 241 -7.34 8.93 24.63
N GLU A 242 -7.21 8.19 25.72
CA GLU A 242 -7.86 8.51 27.00
C GLU A 242 -7.46 9.89 27.56
N GLY A 243 -6.25 10.36 27.24
CA GLY A 243 -5.75 11.68 27.60
C GLY A 243 -6.20 12.80 26.65
N GLY A 244 -6.97 12.46 25.62
CA GLY A 244 -7.44 13.40 24.59
C GLY A 244 -6.41 13.75 23.53
N ALA A 245 -5.22 13.13 23.52
CA ALA A 245 -4.22 13.33 22.48
C ALA A 245 -4.66 12.66 21.18
N GLN A 246 -4.32 13.26 20.04
CA GLN A 246 -4.72 12.75 18.72
C GLN A 246 -4.02 11.44 18.39
N THR A 247 -4.75 10.53 17.74
CA THR A 247 -4.22 9.26 17.24
C THR A 247 -4.55 9.06 15.77
N LEU A 248 -3.64 8.40 15.06
CA LEU A 248 -3.78 7.95 13.68
C LEU A 248 -3.24 6.53 13.58
N ASP A 249 -4.01 5.67 12.95
CA ASP A 249 -3.59 4.34 12.56
C ASP A 249 -4.03 4.08 11.11
N SER A 250 -3.07 3.85 10.22
CA SER A 250 -3.32 3.66 8.79
C SER A 250 -2.44 2.56 8.18
N PRO A 251 -3.01 1.49 7.59
CA PRO A 251 -2.31 0.64 6.63
C PRO A 251 -2.11 1.33 5.26
N SER A 252 -1.18 0.81 4.45
CA SER A 252 -1.07 1.10 3.01
C SER A 252 -1.88 0.12 2.16
#